data_AF-A0A8K0KGF3-F1
#
_entry.id   AF-A0A8K0KGF3-F1
#
_cell.length_a   1.000
_cell.length_b   1.000
_cell.length_c   1.000
_cell.angle_alpha   90.00
_cell.angle_beta   90.00
_cell.angle_gamma   90.00
#
_symmetry.space_group_name_H-M   'P 1'
#
loop_
_entity.id
_entity.type
_entity.pdbx_description
1 polymer ?
#
loop_
_entity_poly.entity_id
_entity_poly.type
_entity_poly.pdbx_seq_one_letter_code
_entity_poly.pdbx_strand_id
1 'polypeptide(L)'
;MACPSPKAAIYLKDFKDELIEMQREGIQHHGKRYRVEVSAVVLTPAYSFATQAAAHTAYYSSRKCVTKGEYEISNVAFNEFNVVLQTNESFHNQDQKEHHRDHSPFEDIPGIDIVRHFPYDYMYLACLGPLLVCLQSSVCSPSYAKSWNPLEFTSQCKPRTLRELRRWKATEFKQLLLYTGPCVLKKTVSHDVFLHFLTFNFAMRCFVENFQNLYGKRSVSHNVHALIHLFDNVLHYGPLEKISCFKFEGKLQHLKRMIRKKTALRS
;
A
#
# COMPACT_ATOMS: atom_id res chain seq x y z
N MET A 1 18.05 -27.88 8.65
CA MET A 1 16.82 -28.21 7.91
C MET A 1 15.72 -27.28 8.39
N ALA A 2 15.13 -26.48 7.51
CA ALA A 2 13.97 -25.67 7.87
C ALA A 2 12.74 -26.60 8.03
N CYS A 3 11.95 -26.41 9.08
CA CYS A 3 10.69 -27.12 9.26
C CYS A 3 9.77 -26.78 8.06
N PRO A 4 9.12 -27.76 7.40
CA PRO A 4 8.21 -27.47 6.31
C PRO A 4 7.12 -26.51 6.79
N SER A 5 6.82 -25.49 5.99
CA SER A 5 5.72 -24.58 6.31
C SER A 5 4.41 -25.37 6.43
N PRO A 6 3.58 -25.11 7.45
CA PRO A 6 2.33 -25.85 7.63
C PRO A 6 1.43 -25.65 6.41
N LYS A 7 0.68 -26.68 6.01
CA LYS A 7 -0.30 -26.57 4.93
C LYS A 7 -1.33 -25.48 5.28
N ALA A 8 -1.74 -24.66 4.31
CA ALA A 8 -2.68 -23.56 4.55
C ALA A 8 -4.01 -24.05 5.16
N ALA A 9 -4.50 -25.21 4.71
CA ALA A 9 -5.71 -25.84 5.27
C ALA A 9 -5.60 -26.15 6.77
N ILE A 10 -4.41 -26.49 7.26
CA ILE A 10 -4.17 -26.74 8.70
C ILE A 10 -4.00 -25.40 9.41
N TYR A 11 -3.18 -24.50 8.84
CA TYR A 11 -2.84 -23.23 9.47
C TYR A 11 -4.05 -22.29 9.63
N LEU A 12 -4.97 -22.27 8.67
CA LEU A 12 -6.13 -21.40 8.65
C LEU A 12 -7.40 -22.05 9.21
N LYS A 13 -7.32 -23.31 9.68
CA LYS A 13 -8.50 -24.07 10.10
C LYS A 13 -9.28 -23.35 11.19
N ASP A 14 -8.62 -22.99 12.29
CA ASP A 14 -9.31 -22.40 13.45
C ASP A 14 -9.93 -21.04 13.10
N PHE A 15 -9.21 -20.21 12.33
CA PHE A 15 -9.73 -18.95 11.81
C PHE A 15 -10.96 -19.16 10.92
N LYS A 16 -10.91 -20.13 10.01
CA LYS A 16 -12.02 -20.46 9.11
C LYS A 16 -13.25 -20.88 9.89
N ASP A 17 -13.08 -21.81 10.82
CA ASP A 17 -14.18 -22.38 11.60
C ASP A 17 -14.81 -21.32 12.52
N GLU A 18 -13.99 -20.51 13.20
CA GLU A 18 -14.45 -19.39 14.03
C GLU A 18 -15.21 -18.35 13.19
N LEU A 19 -14.69 -17.99 12.02
CA LEU A 19 -15.35 -17.01 11.15
C LEU A 19 -16.70 -17.51 10.62
N ILE A 20 -16.79 -18.78 10.23
CA ILE A 20 -18.06 -19.41 9.81
C ILE A 20 -19.06 -19.39 10.97
N GLU A 21 -18.62 -19.74 12.18
CA GLU A 21 -19.45 -19.68 13.38
C GLU A 21 -19.92 -18.24 13.67
N MET A 22 -19.03 -17.25 13.59
CA MET A 22 -19.37 -15.84 13.77
C MET A 22 -20.35 -15.33 12.71
N GLN A 23 -20.24 -15.77 11.46
CA GLN A 23 -21.20 -15.42 10.41
C GLN A 23 -22.57 -16.04 10.67
N ARG A 24 -22.62 -17.26 11.24
CA ARG A 24 -23.86 -17.99 11.56
C ARG A 24 -24.54 -17.43 12.82
N GLU A 25 -23.80 -17.32 13.92
CA GLU A 25 -24.31 -16.93 15.23
C GLU A 25 -24.37 -15.40 15.40
N GLY A 26 -23.58 -14.65 14.64
CA GLY A 26 -23.41 -13.21 14.86
C GLY A 26 -22.69 -12.91 16.17
N ILE A 27 -22.47 -11.63 16.44
CA ILE A 27 -21.85 -11.15 17.68
C ILE A 27 -22.93 -10.59 18.60
N GLN A 28 -22.96 -11.02 19.87
CA GLN A 28 -23.83 -10.42 20.87
C GLN A 28 -23.11 -9.31 21.62
N HIS A 29 -23.70 -8.10 21.63
CA HIS A 29 -23.16 -6.97 22.38
C HIS A 29 -24.29 -6.03 22.84
N HIS A 30 -24.36 -5.76 24.15
CA HIS A 30 -25.44 -4.97 24.79
C HIS A 30 -26.86 -5.44 24.45
N GLY A 31 -27.10 -6.76 24.47
CA GLY A 31 -28.41 -7.35 24.17
C GLY A 31 -28.84 -7.24 22.70
N LYS A 32 -27.97 -6.75 21.81
CA LYS A 32 -28.18 -6.72 20.36
C LYS A 32 -27.32 -7.77 19.68
N ARG A 33 -27.87 -8.39 18.64
CA ARG A 33 -27.15 -9.33 17.77
C ARG A 33 -26.70 -8.60 16.50
N TYR A 34 -25.42 -8.69 16.18
CA TYR A 34 -24.81 -8.11 14.99
C TYR A 34 -24.45 -9.21 13.99
N ARG A 35 -24.88 -9.03 12.74
CA ARG A 35 -24.46 -9.91 11.64
C ARG A 35 -23.00 -9.63 11.29
N VAL A 36 -22.24 -10.69 11.04
CA VAL A 36 -20.84 -10.61 10.60
C VAL A 36 -20.77 -10.91 9.12
N GLU A 37 -20.12 -10.04 8.37
CA GLU A 37 -19.82 -10.22 6.94
C GLU A 37 -18.38 -9.79 6.68
N VAL A 38 -17.68 -10.51 5.80
CA VAL A 38 -16.31 -10.17 5.43
C VAL A 38 -16.35 -9.12 4.33
N SER A 39 -15.80 -7.93 4.60
CA SER A 39 -15.68 -6.90 3.56
C SER A 39 -14.39 -7.03 2.74
N ALA A 40 -13.29 -7.44 3.35
CA ALA A 40 -12.00 -7.63 2.68
C ALA A 40 -11.04 -8.49 3.50
N VAL A 41 -10.14 -9.18 2.81
CA VAL A 41 -9.06 -10.02 3.33
C VAL A 41 -7.73 -9.53 2.73
N VAL A 42 -6.95 -8.78 3.51
CA VAL A 42 -5.72 -8.12 3.03
C VAL A 42 -4.51 -8.97 3.41
N LEU A 43 -3.91 -9.67 2.43
CA LEU A 43 -2.89 -10.69 2.67
C LEU A 43 -1.63 -10.57 1.80
N THR A 44 -1.21 -9.39 1.34
CA THR A 44 0.07 -9.31 0.59
C THR A 44 1.24 -9.26 1.59
N PRO A 45 2.20 -10.22 1.62
CA PRO A 45 2.62 -11.17 0.57
C PRO A 45 2.11 -12.62 0.72
N ALA A 46 1.36 -12.94 1.76
CA ALA A 46 0.84 -14.28 2.06
C ALA A 46 -0.32 -14.76 1.15
N TYR A 47 -0.77 -13.97 0.17
CA TYR A 47 -1.92 -14.28 -0.68
C TYR A 47 -1.83 -15.68 -1.30
N SER A 48 -0.72 -16.02 -1.97
CA SER A 48 -0.55 -17.32 -2.62
C SER A 48 -0.58 -18.49 -1.64
N PHE A 49 -0.18 -18.26 -0.39
CA PHE A 49 -0.27 -19.26 0.67
C PHE A 49 -1.72 -19.39 1.16
N ALA A 50 -2.39 -18.28 1.43
CA ALA A 50 -3.74 -18.28 1.96
C ALA A 50 -4.79 -18.78 0.96
N THR A 51 -4.69 -18.35 -0.30
CA THR A 51 -5.66 -18.68 -1.35
C THR A 51 -5.25 -19.88 -2.20
N GLN A 52 -4.10 -20.49 -1.91
CA GLN A 52 -3.52 -21.59 -2.72
C GLN A 52 -3.38 -21.23 -4.21
N ALA A 53 -3.26 -19.94 -4.53
CA ALA A 53 -3.03 -19.46 -5.88
C ALA A 53 -1.52 -19.41 -6.21
N ALA A 54 -1.21 -19.26 -7.49
CA ALA A 54 0.14 -19.08 -7.99
C ALA A 54 0.84 -17.89 -7.30
N ALA A 55 2.14 -18.03 -7.04
CA ALA A 55 2.94 -16.95 -6.45
C ALA A 55 3.07 -15.78 -7.41
N HIS A 56 3.32 -14.58 -6.89
CA HIS A 56 3.44 -13.33 -7.65
C HIS A 56 4.52 -13.32 -8.75
N THR A 57 5.45 -14.28 -8.76
CA THR A 57 6.49 -14.45 -9.80
C THR A 57 6.16 -15.54 -10.82
N ALA A 58 5.02 -16.21 -10.71
CA ALA A 58 4.61 -17.25 -11.64
C ALA A 58 4.01 -16.67 -12.93
N TYR A 59 4.06 -17.46 -14.00
CA TYR A 59 3.46 -17.13 -15.31
C TYR A 59 1.97 -16.81 -15.21
N TYR A 60 1.23 -17.55 -14.40
CA TYR A 60 -0.22 -17.40 -14.22
C TYR A 60 -0.54 -16.74 -12.87
N SER A 61 0.14 -15.66 -12.53
CA SER A 61 0.06 -15.04 -11.19
C SER A 61 -0.97 -13.94 -11.04
N SER A 62 -1.61 -13.50 -12.13
CA SER A 62 -2.67 -12.49 -12.07
C SER A 62 -3.85 -13.03 -11.27
N ARG A 63 -4.35 -12.23 -10.32
CA ARG A 63 -5.46 -12.61 -9.42
C ARG A 63 -6.82 -12.17 -9.95
N LYS A 64 -6.81 -11.38 -11.02
CA LYS A 64 -8.00 -10.70 -11.57
C LYS A 64 -8.22 -11.01 -13.04
N CYS A 65 -7.22 -11.58 -13.71
CA CYS A 65 -7.28 -11.81 -15.14
C CYS A 65 -6.80 -13.22 -15.47
N VAL A 66 -7.48 -13.86 -16.40
CA VAL A 66 -7.04 -15.11 -17.01
C VAL A 66 -6.03 -14.75 -18.08
N THR A 67 -4.75 -14.75 -17.70
CA THR A 67 -3.65 -14.41 -18.60
C THR A 67 -2.38 -15.16 -18.21
N LYS A 68 -1.49 -15.33 -19.19
CA LYS A 68 -0.17 -15.93 -19.01
C LYS A 68 0.86 -14.84 -19.29
N GLY A 69 1.73 -14.58 -18.31
CA GLY A 69 2.88 -13.74 -18.51
C GLY A 69 3.98 -14.46 -19.29
N GLU A 70 4.96 -13.70 -19.74
CA GLU A 70 6.13 -14.19 -20.47
C GLU A 70 7.39 -13.91 -19.64
N TYR A 71 8.33 -14.83 -19.61
CA TYR A 71 9.57 -14.61 -18.85
C TYR A 71 10.51 -13.75 -19.66
N GLU A 72 10.75 -12.54 -19.17
CA GLU A 72 11.60 -11.53 -19.80
C GLU A 72 12.79 -11.23 -18.90
N ILE A 73 13.98 -11.71 -19.31
CA ILE A 73 15.28 -11.55 -18.66
C ILE A 73 15.32 -12.01 -17.19
N SER A 74 14.66 -11.28 -16.29
CA SER A 74 14.68 -11.46 -14.84
C SER A 74 13.31 -11.51 -14.17
N ASN A 75 12.21 -11.26 -14.91
CA ASN A 75 10.87 -11.22 -14.36
C ASN A 75 9.83 -11.74 -15.35
N VAL A 76 8.68 -12.17 -14.82
CA VAL A 76 7.49 -12.43 -15.65
C VAL A 76 6.83 -11.10 -15.99
N ALA A 77 6.60 -10.85 -17.29
CA ALA A 77 5.95 -9.66 -17.82
C ALA A 77 4.54 -9.99 -18.32
N PHE A 78 3.60 -9.08 -18.10
CA PHE A 78 2.21 -9.20 -18.54
C PHE A 78 1.91 -8.08 -19.54
N ASN A 79 2.11 -8.37 -20.82
CA ASN A 79 2.04 -7.37 -21.89
C ASN A 79 0.64 -7.28 -22.55
N GLU A 80 -0.26 -8.19 -22.21
CA GLU A 80 -1.63 -8.21 -22.71
C GLU A 80 -2.56 -7.43 -21.76
N PHE A 81 -3.20 -6.39 -22.29
CA PHE A 81 -4.11 -5.52 -21.51
C PHE A 81 -5.60 -5.84 -21.75
N ASN A 82 -5.93 -6.46 -22.89
CA ASN A 82 -7.29 -6.87 -23.24
C ASN A 82 -7.51 -8.33 -22.87
N VAL A 83 -7.63 -8.58 -21.57
CA VAL A 83 -7.69 -9.94 -21.01
C VAL A 83 -9.05 -10.24 -20.40
N VAL A 84 -9.42 -11.51 -20.40
CA VAL A 84 -10.64 -11.98 -19.72
C VAL A 84 -10.45 -11.83 -18.21
N LEU A 85 -11.44 -11.25 -17.53
CA LEU A 85 -11.42 -11.13 -16.08
C LEU A 85 -11.73 -12.48 -15.43
N GLN A 86 -10.98 -12.81 -14.39
CA GLN A 86 -11.28 -13.92 -13.50
C GLN A 86 -12.51 -13.56 -12.66
N THR A 87 -13.44 -14.49 -12.54
CA THR A 87 -14.64 -14.39 -11.69
C THR A 87 -14.51 -15.33 -10.50
N ASN A 88 -15.38 -15.18 -9.49
CA ASN A 88 -15.42 -16.11 -8.37
C ASN A 88 -15.73 -17.54 -8.85
N GLU A 89 -16.66 -17.67 -9.79
CA GLU A 89 -17.05 -18.95 -10.38
C GLU A 89 -15.89 -19.59 -11.15
N SER A 90 -15.20 -18.83 -12.01
CA SER A 90 -14.07 -19.38 -12.78
C SER A 90 -12.89 -19.77 -11.88
N PHE A 91 -12.69 -19.07 -10.76
CA PHE A 91 -11.70 -19.47 -9.76
C PHE A 91 -12.11 -20.78 -9.07
N HIS A 92 -13.38 -20.90 -8.66
CA HIS A 92 -13.89 -22.11 -8.00
C HIS A 92 -13.85 -23.35 -8.91
N ASN A 93 -14.22 -23.17 -10.17
CA ASN A 93 -14.16 -24.22 -11.19
C ASN A 93 -12.72 -24.54 -11.64
N GLN A 94 -11.73 -23.76 -11.20
CA GLN A 94 -10.34 -23.85 -11.60
C GLN A 94 -10.13 -23.80 -13.12
N ASP A 95 -10.84 -22.90 -13.80
CA ASP A 95 -10.81 -22.77 -15.26
C ASP A 95 -9.38 -22.52 -15.78
N GLN A 96 -8.55 -21.82 -15.01
CA GLN A 96 -7.11 -21.64 -15.26
C GLN A 96 -6.28 -22.51 -14.31
N LYS A 97 -6.19 -23.81 -14.57
CA LYS A 97 -5.55 -24.81 -13.70
C LYS A 97 -4.15 -24.39 -13.20
N GLU A 98 -3.33 -23.77 -14.03
CA GLU A 98 -1.97 -23.34 -13.66
C GLU A 98 -1.93 -22.18 -12.64
N HIS A 99 -3.04 -21.46 -12.46
CA HIS A 99 -3.21 -20.48 -11.38
C HIS A 99 -3.43 -21.15 -10.02
N HIS A 100 -3.93 -22.39 -9.99
CA HIS A 100 -4.31 -23.09 -8.77
C HIS A 100 -3.23 -24.08 -8.33
N ARG A 101 -2.91 -24.09 -7.04
CA ARG A 101 -1.97 -25.06 -6.44
C ARG A 101 -2.69 -26.14 -5.66
N ASP A 102 -3.77 -25.77 -4.98
CA ASP A 102 -4.61 -26.64 -4.15
C ASP A 102 -5.95 -25.91 -3.91
N HIS A 103 -6.89 -26.56 -3.21
CA HIS A 103 -8.15 -25.97 -2.76
C HIS A 103 -7.93 -24.87 -1.73
N SER A 104 -8.56 -23.71 -1.90
CA SER A 104 -8.41 -22.63 -0.92
C SER A 104 -9.33 -22.85 0.29
N PRO A 105 -8.81 -22.73 1.52
CA PRO A 105 -9.66 -22.74 2.72
C PRO A 105 -10.71 -21.62 2.75
N PHE A 106 -10.52 -20.56 1.94
CA PHE A 106 -11.46 -19.45 1.83
C PHE A 106 -12.64 -19.75 0.90
N GLU A 107 -12.57 -20.77 0.05
CA GLU A 107 -13.71 -21.20 -0.78
C GLU A 107 -14.81 -21.85 0.05
N ASP A 108 -14.45 -22.42 1.22
CA ASP A 108 -15.41 -23.02 2.14
C ASP A 108 -16.21 -21.98 2.95
N ILE A 109 -15.78 -20.71 2.95
CA ILE A 109 -16.37 -19.67 3.80
C ILE A 109 -17.58 -19.04 3.07
N PRO A 110 -18.79 -19.11 3.63
CA PRO A 110 -19.99 -18.59 2.97
C PRO A 110 -19.89 -17.09 2.65
N GLY A 111 -20.19 -16.74 1.40
CA GLY A 111 -20.22 -15.36 0.93
C GLY A 111 -18.86 -14.76 0.58
N ILE A 112 -17.76 -15.51 0.71
CA ILE A 112 -16.46 -15.06 0.19
C ILE A 112 -16.44 -15.19 -1.33
N ASP A 113 -16.19 -14.06 -1.97
CA ASP A 113 -15.73 -13.97 -3.36
C ASP A 113 -14.21 -13.76 -3.36
N ILE A 114 -13.42 -14.76 -3.75
CA ILE A 114 -11.96 -14.70 -3.71
C ILE A 114 -11.41 -13.61 -4.61
N VAL A 115 -12.05 -13.38 -5.76
CA VAL A 115 -11.63 -12.32 -6.66
C VAL A 115 -11.88 -10.97 -6.00
N ARG A 116 -13.08 -10.70 -5.46
CA ARG A 116 -13.46 -9.37 -4.95
C ARG A 116 -12.92 -9.07 -3.55
N HIS A 117 -12.99 -10.01 -2.62
CA HIS A 117 -12.67 -9.78 -1.21
C HIS A 117 -11.16 -9.78 -0.94
N PHE A 118 -10.31 -10.15 -1.89
CA PHE A 118 -8.86 -10.07 -1.75
C PHE A 118 -8.31 -8.93 -2.61
N PRO A 119 -8.38 -7.68 -2.11
CA PRO A 119 -7.90 -6.54 -2.86
C PRO A 119 -6.39 -6.59 -3.06
N TYR A 120 -5.93 -5.91 -4.10
CA TYR A 120 -4.52 -5.56 -4.19
C TYR A 120 -4.18 -4.51 -3.13
N ASP A 121 -3.01 -4.66 -2.52
CA ASP A 121 -2.51 -3.70 -1.53
C ASP A 121 -1.75 -2.55 -2.24
N TYR A 122 -2.16 -1.31 -1.96
CA TYR A 122 -1.53 -0.09 -2.45
C TYR A 122 -0.01 -0.02 -2.19
N MET A 123 0.44 -0.56 -1.06
CA MET A 123 1.85 -0.62 -0.69
C MET A 123 2.68 -1.35 -1.75
N TYR A 124 2.18 -2.47 -2.26
CA TYR A 124 2.87 -3.25 -3.28
C TYR A 124 2.59 -2.72 -4.69
N LEU A 125 1.34 -2.36 -4.98
CA LEU A 125 0.94 -1.92 -6.32
C LEU A 125 1.45 -0.54 -6.72
N ALA A 126 1.69 0.37 -5.78
CA ALA A 126 2.09 1.74 -6.10
C ALA A 126 3.49 2.03 -5.57
N CYS A 127 3.76 1.70 -4.31
CA CYS A 127 4.99 2.12 -3.64
C CYS A 127 6.18 1.20 -3.97
N LEU A 128 6.06 -0.10 -3.73
CA LEU A 128 7.19 -1.04 -3.87
C LEU A 128 7.37 -1.59 -5.29
N GLY A 129 6.34 -1.55 -6.13
CA GLY A 129 6.40 -2.04 -7.51
C GLY A 129 6.70 -0.92 -8.52
N PRO A 130 5.70 -0.29 -9.15
CA PRO A 130 5.89 0.63 -10.27
C PRO A 130 6.78 1.84 -9.96
N LEU A 131 6.63 2.46 -8.79
CA LEU A 131 7.45 3.60 -8.41
C LEU A 131 8.92 3.23 -8.24
N LEU A 132 9.22 2.05 -7.69
CA LEU A 132 10.58 1.54 -7.60
C LEU A 132 11.17 1.34 -9.00
N VAL A 133 10.43 0.69 -9.92
CA VAL A 133 10.88 0.45 -11.31
C VAL A 133 11.14 1.77 -12.05
N CYS A 134 10.19 2.70 -11.98
CA CYS A 134 10.29 4.04 -12.59
C CYS A 134 11.55 4.79 -12.14
N LEU A 135 11.91 4.68 -10.86
CA LEU A 135 13.08 5.35 -10.30
C LEU A 135 14.38 4.59 -10.59
N GLN A 136 14.36 3.25 -10.59
CA GLN A 136 15.54 2.42 -10.90
C GLN A 136 16.00 2.56 -12.35
N SER A 137 15.06 2.63 -13.31
CA SER A 137 15.41 2.85 -14.72
C SER A 137 16.09 4.21 -14.97
N SER A 138 15.96 5.14 -14.03
CA SER A 138 16.41 6.54 -14.17
C SER A 138 17.64 6.89 -13.34
N VAL A 139 17.86 6.22 -12.20
CA VAL A 139 19.00 6.48 -11.29
C VAL A 139 20.31 5.82 -11.77
N CYS A 140 20.31 5.13 -12.92
CA CYS A 140 21.51 4.55 -13.53
C CYS A 140 22.52 5.56 -14.11
N SER A 141 22.30 6.88 -14.00
CA SER A 141 23.34 7.90 -14.25
C SER A 141 23.91 8.43 -12.93
N PRO A 142 25.11 8.01 -12.51
CA PRO A 142 25.72 8.38 -11.21
C PRO A 142 25.98 9.87 -11.01
N SER A 143 25.91 10.66 -12.08
CA SER A 143 26.20 12.09 -12.13
C SER A 143 25.16 12.96 -11.40
N TYR A 144 23.89 12.52 -11.31
CA TYR A 144 22.80 13.34 -10.76
C TYR A 144 22.50 13.09 -9.28
N ALA A 145 23.06 12.03 -8.67
CA ALA A 145 22.83 11.64 -7.28
C ALA A 145 23.74 12.36 -6.25
N LYS A 146 24.34 13.51 -6.60
CA LYS A 146 25.27 14.25 -5.71
C LYS A 146 24.62 15.42 -4.95
N SER A 147 23.43 15.88 -5.31
CA SER A 147 22.82 17.08 -4.71
C SER A 147 21.70 16.81 -3.69
N TRP A 148 21.28 15.55 -3.52
CA TRP A 148 20.23 15.23 -2.55
C TRP A 148 20.81 15.03 -1.15
N ASN A 149 20.61 16.01 -0.28
CA ASN A 149 21.03 15.98 1.12
C ASN A 149 19.77 15.86 2.02
N PRO A 150 19.51 14.72 2.68
CA PRO A 150 18.31 14.48 3.51
C PRO A 150 18.30 15.23 4.86
N LEU A 151 18.90 16.42 4.90
CA LEU A 151 18.93 17.28 6.07
C LEU A 151 17.65 18.13 6.06
N GLU A 152 16.54 17.56 6.54
CA GLU A 152 15.49 18.26 7.32
C GLU A 152 14.21 17.43 7.56
N PHE A 153 14.19 16.12 7.26
CA PHE A 153 13.11 15.23 7.71
C PHE A 153 13.33 14.80 9.18
N THR A 154 12.29 14.96 10.01
CA THR A 154 12.20 14.51 11.40
C THR A 154 12.80 13.13 11.60
N SER A 155 13.59 12.97 12.66
CA SER A 155 14.49 11.84 12.96
C SER A 155 13.88 10.43 12.98
N GLN A 156 12.55 10.29 12.84
CA GLN A 156 11.86 9.01 12.76
C GLN A 156 11.49 8.57 11.33
N CYS A 157 11.61 9.45 10.32
CA CYS A 157 11.26 9.16 8.93
C CYS A 157 12.21 9.85 7.95
N LYS A 158 13.53 9.79 8.17
CA LYS A 158 14.50 10.20 7.15
C LYS A 158 14.44 9.18 6.01
N PRO A 159 13.93 9.54 4.81
CA PRO A 159 14.09 8.65 3.69
C PRO A 159 15.58 8.54 3.40
N ARG A 160 16.04 7.32 3.15
CA ARG A 160 17.39 7.05 2.69
C ARG A 160 17.64 7.79 1.39
N THR A 161 18.89 7.94 1.02
CA THR A 161 19.23 8.58 -0.25
C THR A 161 18.69 7.80 -1.44
N LEU A 162 18.47 8.48 -2.56
CA LEU A 162 18.11 7.83 -3.83
C LEU A 162 19.16 6.78 -4.25
N ARG A 163 20.40 6.85 -3.72
CA ARG A 163 21.43 5.82 -3.95
C ARG A 163 21.07 4.48 -3.30
N GLU A 164 20.28 4.51 -2.24
CA GLU A 164 19.83 3.32 -1.51
C GLU A 164 18.39 2.95 -1.85
N LEU A 165 17.87 3.40 -3.00
CA LEU A 165 16.49 3.16 -3.46
C LEU A 165 16.04 1.70 -3.31
N ARG A 166 16.92 0.73 -3.60
CA ARG A 166 16.65 -0.72 -3.45
C ARG A 166 16.32 -1.14 -2.02
N ARG A 167 16.76 -0.36 -1.03
CA ARG A 167 16.56 -0.67 0.39
C ARG A 167 15.32 0.04 0.95
N TRP A 168 14.80 1.06 0.27
CA TRP A 168 13.69 1.90 0.76
C TRP A 168 12.49 1.07 1.20
N LYS A 169 11.86 1.49 2.29
CA LYS A 169 10.59 0.95 2.78
C LYS A 169 9.45 1.64 2.04
N ALA A 170 8.28 1.01 2.03
CA ALA A 170 7.11 1.56 1.36
C ALA A 170 6.68 2.94 1.87
N THR A 171 6.95 3.26 3.14
CA THR A 171 6.69 4.59 3.71
C THR A 171 7.54 5.69 3.06
N GLU A 172 8.77 5.38 2.64
CA GLU A 172 9.67 6.31 1.95
C GLU A 172 9.18 6.55 0.50
N PHE A 173 8.73 5.48 -0.16
CA PHE A 173 8.09 5.55 -1.48
C PHE A 173 6.78 6.33 -1.44
N LYS A 174 5.92 6.10 -0.44
CA LYS A 174 4.70 6.87 -0.20
C LYS A 174 5.04 8.35 0.00
N GLN A 175 6.09 8.64 0.79
CA GLN A 175 6.50 10.01 1.06
C GLN A 175 6.92 10.73 -0.24
N LEU A 176 7.71 10.04 -1.07
CA LEU A 176 8.12 10.54 -2.37
C LEU A 176 6.94 10.70 -3.32
N LEU A 177 6.07 9.70 -3.41
CA LEU A 177 4.93 9.72 -4.32
C LEU A 177 3.95 10.86 -4.01
N LEU A 178 3.65 11.10 -2.74
CA LEU A 178 2.56 12.00 -2.34
C LEU A 178 3.02 13.42 -2.00
N TYR A 179 4.27 13.62 -1.56
CA TYR A 179 4.69 14.90 -1.00
C TYR A 179 5.93 15.50 -1.67
N THR A 180 6.99 14.71 -1.86
CA THR A 180 8.31 15.29 -2.23
C THR A 180 8.72 15.05 -3.68
N GLY A 181 8.08 14.10 -4.37
CA GLY A 181 8.49 13.62 -5.68
C GLY A 181 8.56 14.67 -6.78
N PRO A 182 7.56 15.56 -6.97
CA PRO A 182 7.65 16.61 -7.99
C PRO A 182 8.84 17.56 -7.77
N CYS A 183 9.21 17.81 -6.52
CA CYS A 183 10.32 18.69 -6.17
C CYS A 183 11.67 17.98 -6.32
N VAL A 184 11.76 16.74 -5.84
CA VAL A 184 12.98 15.94 -5.84
C VAL A 184 13.33 15.47 -7.25
N LEU A 185 12.35 14.96 -8.01
CA LEU A 185 12.59 14.27 -9.26
C LEU A 185 12.84 15.21 -10.45
N LYS A 186 12.35 16.45 -10.40
CA LYS A 186 12.47 17.44 -11.51
C LYS A 186 13.90 17.64 -12.01
N LYS A 187 14.90 17.48 -11.14
CA LYS A 187 16.32 17.67 -11.46
C LYS A 187 17.16 16.40 -11.33
N THR A 188 16.55 15.26 -11.00
CA THR A 188 17.28 14.01 -10.72
C THR A 188 16.95 12.87 -11.67
N VAL A 189 15.85 12.95 -12.43
CA VAL A 189 15.48 11.96 -13.46
C VAL A 189 15.34 12.63 -14.83
N SER A 190 15.28 11.83 -15.90
CA SER A 190 15.05 12.35 -17.26
C SER A 190 13.70 13.04 -17.37
N HIS A 191 13.55 13.90 -18.39
CA HIS A 191 12.32 14.65 -18.62
C HIS A 191 11.10 13.71 -18.79
N ASP A 192 11.23 12.65 -19.57
CA ASP A 192 10.14 11.71 -19.86
C ASP A 192 9.70 10.94 -18.60
N VAL A 193 10.66 10.52 -17.78
CA VAL A 193 10.37 9.84 -16.50
C VAL A 193 9.73 10.82 -15.53
N PHE A 194 10.20 12.06 -15.49
CA PHE A 194 9.60 13.10 -14.64
C PHE A 194 8.15 13.35 -15.04
N LEU A 195 7.84 13.45 -16.33
CA LEU A 195 6.46 13.57 -16.82
C LEU A 195 5.62 12.33 -16.48
N HIS A 196 6.15 11.12 -16.67
CA HIS A 196 5.45 9.88 -16.29
C HIS A 196 5.14 9.82 -14.78
N PHE A 197 6.10 10.23 -13.94
CA PHE A 197 5.90 10.36 -12.50
C PHE A 197 4.83 11.40 -12.16
N LEU A 198 4.81 12.55 -12.84
CA LEU A 198 3.78 13.58 -12.62
C LEU A 198 2.38 13.08 -13.02
N THR A 199 2.25 12.34 -14.12
CA THR A 199 0.97 11.71 -14.51
C THR A 199 0.48 10.74 -13.44
N PHE A 200 1.38 9.90 -12.90
CA PHE A 200 1.06 8.97 -11.82
C PHE A 200 0.69 9.71 -10.51
N ASN A 201 1.43 10.76 -10.15
CA ASN A 201 1.14 11.62 -9.00
C ASN A 201 -0.22 12.32 -9.14
N PHE A 202 -0.54 12.81 -10.34
CA PHE A 202 -1.79 13.48 -10.65
C PHE A 202 -2.99 12.52 -10.58
N ALA A 203 -2.89 11.31 -11.14
CA ALA A 203 -3.93 10.29 -11.02
C ALA A 203 -4.26 9.95 -9.55
N MET A 204 -3.24 9.94 -8.67
CA MET A 204 -3.43 9.76 -7.23
C MET A 204 -4.07 10.98 -6.54
N ARG A 205 -3.98 12.19 -7.09
CA ARG A 205 -4.71 13.37 -6.60
C ARG A 205 -6.19 13.31 -6.97
N CYS A 206 -6.52 12.84 -8.17
CA CYS A 206 -7.92 12.60 -8.57
C CYS A 206 -8.65 11.62 -7.62
N PHE A 207 -7.92 10.71 -6.96
CA PHE A 207 -8.48 9.86 -5.91
C PHE A 207 -8.99 10.65 -4.67
N VAL A 208 -8.34 11.76 -4.30
CA VAL A 208 -8.79 12.63 -3.20
C VAL A 208 -10.10 13.34 -3.57
N GLU A 209 -10.27 13.71 -4.83
CA GLU A 209 -11.54 14.27 -5.32
C GLU A 209 -12.67 13.24 -5.28
N ASN A 210 -12.39 11.99 -5.67
CA ASN A 210 -13.34 10.89 -5.57
C ASN A 210 -13.64 10.45 -4.13
N PHE A 211 -12.75 10.73 -3.17
CA PHE A 211 -12.94 10.44 -1.76
C PHE A 211 -14.21 11.11 -1.20
N GLN A 212 -14.48 12.35 -1.62
CA GLN A 212 -15.71 13.07 -1.24
C GLN A 212 -16.97 12.35 -1.73
N ASN A 213 -16.92 11.81 -2.95
CA ASN A 213 -18.07 11.16 -3.60
C ASN A 213 -18.38 9.80 -2.97
N LEU A 214 -17.35 9.06 -2.56
CA LEU A 214 -17.49 7.70 -2.03
C LEU A 214 -17.76 7.65 -0.52
N TYR A 215 -17.13 8.52 0.27
CA TYR A 215 -17.20 8.45 1.74
C TYR A 215 -18.10 9.55 2.35
N GLY A 216 -18.72 10.37 1.51
CA GLY A 216 -19.64 11.43 1.89
C GLY A 216 -18.95 12.71 2.37
N LYS A 217 -19.59 13.85 2.11
CA LYS A 217 -19.08 15.20 2.46
C LYS A 217 -18.67 15.36 3.93
N ARG A 218 -19.28 14.60 4.85
CA ARG A 218 -18.98 14.64 6.30
C ARG A 218 -17.63 14.00 6.67
N SER A 219 -17.08 13.13 5.82
CA SER A 219 -15.83 12.40 6.05
C SER A 219 -14.61 13.14 5.47
N VAL A 220 -14.83 14.23 4.73
CA VAL A 220 -13.79 15.13 4.25
C VAL A 220 -13.36 16.03 5.41
N SER A 221 -12.56 15.49 6.32
CA SER A 221 -11.97 16.27 7.40
C SER A 221 -11.06 17.38 6.85
N HIS A 222 -10.77 18.40 7.67
CA HIS A 222 -9.86 19.51 7.32
C HIS A 222 -8.56 19.01 6.68
N ASN A 223 -8.01 17.91 7.19
CA ASN A 223 -6.75 17.34 6.70
C ASN A 223 -6.89 16.65 5.35
N VAL A 224 -8.06 16.10 5.03
CA VAL A 224 -8.34 15.49 3.72
C VAL A 224 -8.55 16.58 2.66
N HIS A 225 -9.25 17.66 3.02
CA HIS A 225 -9.42 18.83 2.15
C HIS A 225 -8.12 19.60 1.92
N ALA A 226 -7.28 19.79 2.94
CA ALA A 226 -6.03 20.55 2.80
C ALA A 226 -5.01 19.91 1.82
N LEU A 227 -5.19 18.64 1.44
CA LEU A 227 -4.31 17.94 0.50
C LEU A 227 -4.33 18.54 -0.91
N ILE A 228 -5.42 19.19 -1.32
CA ILE A 228 -5.53 19.81 -2.65
C ILE A 228 -4.77 21.14 -2.75
N HIS A 229 -4.65 21.89 -1.64
CA HIS A 229 -3.95 23.18 -1.57
C HIS A 229 -2.45 23.04 -1.30
N LEU A 230 -1.97 21.82 -1.12
CA LEU A 230 -0.58 21.54 -0.80
C LEU A 230 0.37 21.94 -1.93
N PHE A 231 -0.12 21.89 -3.18
CA PHE A 231 0.60 22.36 -4.36
C PHE A 231 0.81 23.88 -4.34
N ASP A 232 -0.25 24.65 -4.09
CA ASP A 232 -0.20 26.12 -4.06
C ASP A 232 0.68 26.62 -2.92
N ASN A 233 0.68 25.92 -1.78
CA ASN A 233 1.55 26.22 -0.64
C ASN A 233 3.04 25.99 -0.95
N VAL A 234 3.36 24.96 -1.75
CA VAL A 234 4.73 24.76 -2.25
C VAL A 234 5.13 25.83 -3.26
N LEU A 235 4.18 26.30 -4.08
CA LEU A 235 4.40 27.34 -5.07
C LEU A 235 4.67 28.71 -4.41
N HIS A 236 3.92 29.06 -3.36
CA HIS A 236 4.01 30.35 -2.68
C HIS A 236 5.12 30.42 -1.61
N TYR A 237 5.27 29.38 -0.79
CA TYR A 237 6.16 29.40 0.37
C TYR A 237 7.44 28.59 0.17
N GLY A 238 7.56 27.91 -0.98
CA GLY A 238 8.61 26.95 -1.23
C GLY A 238 8.41 25.66 -0.44
N PRO A 239 9.48 24.92 -0.09
CA PRO A 239 9.36 23.64 0.61
C PRO A 239 8.51 23.75 1.90
N LEU A 240 7.55 22.84 2.08
CA LEU A 240 6.57 22.85 3.18
C LEU A 240 7.23 22.82 4.58
N GLU A 241 8.48 22.40 4.68
CA GLU A 241 9.29 22.41 5.90
C GLU A 241 9.51 23.83 6.46
N LYS A 242 9.44 24.86 5.62
CA LYS A 242 9.50 26.27 6.04
C LYS A 242 8.25 26.73 6.79
N ILE A 243 7.11 26.09 6.53
CA ILE A 243 5.81 26.44 7.11
C ILE A 243 5.26 25.36 8.06
N SER A 244 6.11 24.41 8.46
CA SER A 244 5.74 23.25 9.25
C SER A 244 5.80 23.50 10.75
N CYS A 245 4.73 23.15 11.46
CA CYS A 245 4.65 23.25 12.92
C CYS A 245 5.50 22.22 13.68
N PHE A 246 6.04 21.21 12.98
CA PHE A 246 6.85 20.13 13.58
C PHE A 246 8.08 20.64 14.35
N LYS A 247 8.66 21.79 13.96
CA LYS A 247 9.79 22.43 14.66
C LYS A 247 9.48 22.81 16.13
N PHE A 248 8.20 22.89 16.50
CA PHE A 248 7.75 23.29 17.84
C PHE A 248 7.25 22.11 18.69
N GLU A 249 7.03 20.93 18.10
CA GLU A 249 6.43 19.79 18.76
C GLU A 249 7.37 19.14 19.81
N GLY A 250 8.67 19.11 19.54
CA GLY A 250 9.69 18.69 20.51
C GLY A 250 9.80 19.64 21.72
N LYS A 251 9.56 20.94 21.51
CA LYS A 251 9.54 21.95 22.60
C LYS A 251 8.30 21.82 23.48
N LEU A 252 7.17 21.37 22.92
CA LEU A 252 5.93 21.10 23.67
C LEU A 252 6.11 20.03 24.74
N GLN A 253 6.88 18.98 24.48
CA GLN A 253 7.17 17.94 25.46
C GLN A 253 8.10 18.44 26.58
N HIS A 254 9.07 19.29 26.25
CA HIS A 254 9.93 19.96 27.22
C HIS A 254 9.13 20.94 28.11
N LEU A 255 8.27 21.77 27.51
CA LEU A 255 7.34 22.66 28.22
C LEU A 255 6.42 21.87 29.15
N LYS A 256 5.84 20.75 28.69
CA LYS A 256 5.02 19.85 29.53
C LYS A 256 5.78 19.25 30.72
N ARG A 257 7.07 18.91 30.54
CA ARG A 257 7.92 18.38 31.64
C ARG A 257 8.28 19.45 32.67
N MET A 258 8.52 20.69 32.24
CA MET A 258 8.77 21.82 33.14
C MET A 258 7.56 22.12 34.03
N ILE A 259 6.35 22.05 33.47
CA ILE A 259 5.10 22.24 34.22
C ILE A 259 4.90 21.10 35.25
N ARG A 260 5.20 19.84 34.87
CA ARG A 260 5.09 18.68 35.78
C ARG A 260 6.10 18.68 36.92
N LYS A 261 7.36 19.09 36.70
CA LYS A 261 8.41 19.11 37.74
C LYS A 261 8.10 20.08 38.89
N LYS A 262 7.43 21.20 38.63
CA LYS A 262 7.00 22.14 39.69
C LYS A 262 5.93 21.56 40.63
N THR A 263 5.22 20.52 40.21
CA THR A 263 4.13 19.92 40.99
C THR A 263 4.64 18.81 41.92
N ALA A 264 5.71 18.10 41.55
CA ALA A 264 6.29 17.00 42.32
C ALA A 264 7.31 17.42 43.41
N LEU A 265 7.72 18.70 43.43
CA LEU A 265 8.59 19.28 44.48
C LEU A 265 7.78 19.94 45.62
N ARG A 266 6.45 19.83 45.60
CA ARG A 266 5.52 20.40 46.59
C ARG A 266 4.69 19.34 47.33
N SER A 267 5.07 18.07 47.22
CA SER A 267 4.51 16.92 47.96
C SER A 267 5.62 16.28 48.77
#